data_AF-A0A0G2IDZ5-F1
#
_entry.id   AF-A0A0G2IDZ5-F1
#
_cell.length_a   1.000
_cell.length_b   1.000
_cell.length_c   1.000
_cell.angle_alpha   90.00
_cell.angle_beta   90.00
_cell.angle_gamma   90.00
#
_symmetry.space_group_name_H-M   'P 1'
#
loop_
_entity.id
_entity.type
_entity.pdbx_description
1 polymer ?
#
loop_
_entity_poly.entity_id
_entity_poly.type
_entity_poly.pdbx_seq_one_letter_code
_entity_poly.pdbx_strand_id
1 'polypeptide(L)'
;MTSKIPGQAFAAVTRPGRWLAPSTALSICSRTTTYHIRRHALSSAAGPEGSETPAVARWKETPPAMKAPVRLRGNPDTPEYPVNSDPNILNQFYIRMLGPGGDKMLTEEVKWQTVTHKSFDQGRRGFNERLSYLGKQIVQLQASLSLLESASVSSPKKLEDPYGRTPFEHPALQGLDALTQDNKNMRINRTKLAGLAQQYKLQDVLRWVPRYRNDLAESGLEVVLTQAIYAVVGAVALEKGGAVANQVARDTILKPLGFDVGMPRETL
;
A
#
# COMPACT_ATOMS: atom_id res chain seq x y z
N MET A 1 14.08 -43.72 45.29
CA MET A 1 12.82 -43.08 45.72
C MET A 1 12.25 -42.35 44.53
N THR A 2 11.13 -42.84 44.02
CA THR A 2 10.47 -42.40 42.78
C THR A 2 9.40 -41.37 43.12
N SER A 3 9.51 -40.14 42.61
CA SER A 3 8.44 -39.14 42.68
C SER A 3 7.82 -38.95 41.30
N LYS A 4 6.50 -39.20 41.24
CA LYS A 4 5.67 -39.22 40.03
C LYS A 4 5.19 -37.80 39.71
N ILE A 5 5.41 -37.37 38.47
CA ILE A 5 4.79 -36.18 37.87
C ILE A 5 3.47 -36.63 37.22
N PRO A 6 2.30 -36.07 37.57
CA PRO A 6 1.08 -36.32 36.80
C PRO A 6 1.05 -35.39 35.58
N GLY A 7 1.19 -35.98 34.38
CA GLY A 7 0.91 -35.31 33.12
C GLY A 7 -0.59 -35.12 32.93
N GLN A 8 -1.05 -33.87 32.78
CA GLN A 8 -2.39 -33.57 32.30
C GLN A 8 -2.38 -33.52 30.78
N ALA A 9 -3.18 -34.40 30.17
CA ALA A 9 -3.42 -34.46 28.74
C ALA A 9 -4.45 -33.40 28.31
N PHE A 10 -4.10 -32.60 27.31
CA PHE A 10 -5.09 -31.78 26.59
C PHE A 10 -5.87 -32.67 25.62
N ALA A 11 -7.17 -32.86 25.87
CA ALA A 11 -8.07 -33.54 24.96
C ALA A 11 -8.37 -32.65 23.74
N ALA A 12 -7.93 -33.08 22.57
CA ALA A 12 -8.29 -32.48 21.29
C ALA A 12 -9.69 -32.94 20.88
N VAL A 13 -10.64 -32.01 20.81
CA VAL A 13 -11.99 -32.26 20.26
C VAL A 13 -11.88 -32.18 18.73
N THR A 14 -11.79 -33.33 18.07
CA THR A 14 -11.96 -33.46 16.62
C THR A 14 -13.42 -33.80 16.33
N ARG A 15 -14.10 -32.98 15.50
CA ARG A 15 -15.42 -33.30 14.94
C ARG A 15 -15.24 -33.74 13.48
N PRO A 16 -15.63 -34.97 13.11
CA PRO A 16 -15.70 -35.37 11.70
C PRO A 16 -17.07 -34.96 11.12
N GLY A 17 -17.08 -33.94 10.27
CA GLY A 17 -18.24 -33.60 9.44
C GLY A 17 -18.28 -34.47 8.19
N ARG A 18 -19.17 -35.47 8.18
CA ARG A 18 -19.48 -36.32 7.01
C ARG A 18 -19.97 -35.47 5.83
N TRP A 19 -19.35 -35.67 4.68
CA TRP A 19 -19.89 -35.25 3.37
C TRP A 19 -20.68 -36.42 2.78
N LEU A 20 -21.97 -36.21 2.53
CA LEU A 20 -22.75 -37.01 1.60
C LEU A 20 -23.51 -36.02 0.70
N ALA A 21 -23.11 -35.99 -0.57
CA ALA A 21 -23.90 -35.42 -1.64
C ALA A 21 -25.07 -36.36 -1.98
N PRO A 22 -26.12 -35.83 -2.61
CA PRO A 22 -26.51 -36.44 -3.87
C PRO A 22 -26.76 -35.41 -4.98
N SER A 23 -26.26 -35.76 -6.17
CA SER A 23 -26.59 -35.15 -7.45
C SER A 23 -28.06 -35.32 -7.78
N THR A 24 -28.71 -34.24 -8.24
CA THR A 24 -29.78 -34.32 -9.24
C THR A 24 -29.56 -33.20 -10.26
N ALA A 25 -29.62 -33.60 -11.53
CA ALA A 25 -29.50 -32.74 -12.70
C ALA A 25 -30.84 -32.07 -13.02
N LEU A 26 -30.84 -30.81 -13.45
CA LEU A 26 -31.31 -30.37 -14.78
C LEU A 26 -31.66 -28.86 -14.83
N SER A 27 -31.37 -28.32 -16.01
CA SER A 27 -32.13 -27.31 -16.75
C SER A 27 -31.77 -25.83 -16.59
N ILE A 28 -31.21 -25.34 -17.70
CA ILE A 28 -31.09 -23.94 -18.10
C ILE A 28 -32.49 -23.37 -18.29
N CYS A 29 -32.82 -22.28 -17.60
CA CYS A 29 -33.76 -21.26 -18.07
C CYS A 29 -33.43 -19.91 -17.42
N SER A 30 -33.03 -18.97 -18.25
CA SER A 30 -32.81 -17.57 -17.96
C SER A 30 -34.05 -16.93 -17.30
N ARG A 31 -33.87 -16.34 -16.13
CA ARG A 31 -34.71 -15.24 -15.64
C ARG A 31 -33.82 -14.17 -15.04
N THR A 32 -33.63 -13.10 -15.81
CA THR A 32 -33.12 -11.82 -15.35
C THR A 32 -34.06 -11.27 -14.28
N THR A 33 -33.77 -11.58 -13.02
CA THR A 33 -34.36 -10.87 -11.89
C THR A 33 -33.34 -9.84 -11.47
N THR A 34 -33.59 -8.57 -11.80
CA THR A 34 -32.88 -7.44 -11.23
C THR A 34 -33.17 -7.38 -9.73
N TYR A 35 -32.37 -8.12 -8.96
CA TYR A 35 -32.26 -7.85 -7.53
C TYR A 35 -31.54 -6.51 -7.39
N HIS A 36 -32.34 -5.44 -7.28
CA HIS A 36 -31.86 -4.22 -6.67
C HIS A 36 -31.36 -4.60 -5.27
N ILE A 37 -30.04 -4.62 -5.12
CA ILE A 37 -29.42 -4.50 -3.81
C ILE A 37 -29.90 -3.15 -3.28
N ARG A 38 -30.97 -3.18 -2.47
CA ARG A 38 -31.33 -2.07 -1.60
C ARG A 38 -30.12 -1.86 -0.71
N ARG A 39 -29.27 -0.90 -1.09
CA ARG A 39 -28.40 -0.24 -0.13
C ARG A 39 -29.36 0.34 0.89
N HIS A 40 -29.48 -0.30 2.04
CA HIS A 40 -30.06 0.35 3.21
C HIS A 40 -29.27 1.64 3.36
N ALA A 41 -29.94 2.76 3.06
CA ALA A 41 -29.46 4.07 3.42
C ALA A 41 -29.17 3.98 4.92
N LEU A 42 -27.88 4.09 5.26
CA LEU A 42 -27.46 4.19 6.64
C LEU A 42 -28.25 5.36 7.21
N SER A 43 -29.07 5.06 8.22
CA SER A 43 -29.82 6.01 9.01
C SER A 43 -28.98 7.26 9.23
N SER A 44 -29.46 8.39 8.71
CA SER A 44 -29.14 9.68 9.27
C SER A 44 -29.72 9.66 10.69
N ALA A 45 -28.93 9.19 11.64
CA ALA A 45 -29.17 9.49 13.03
C ALA A 45 -28.90 10.99 13.15
N ALA A 46 -29.98 11.78 13.14
CA ALA A 46 -29.96 13.13 13.66
C ALA A 46 -29.41 13.04 15.10
N GLY A 47 -28.11 13.31 15.25
CA GLY A 47 -27.54 13.64 16.53
C GLY A 47 -28.14 14.96 17.02
N PRO A 48 -28.18 15.20 18.34
CA PRO A 48 -28.69 16.46 18.85
C PRO A 48 -27.86 17.60 18.25
N GLU A 49 -28.54 18.62 17.73
CA GLU A 49 -27.90 19.88 17.37
C GLU A 49 -27.13 20.42 18.59
N GLY A 50 -25.82 20.63 18.44
CA GLY A 50 -24.97 21.00 19.56
C GLY A 50 -23.49 21.14 19.18
N SER A 51 -23.09 22.38 18.91
CA SER A 51 -21.74 22.92 18.69
C SER A 51 -21.10 22.71 17.32
N GLU A 52 -21.29 23.70 16.45
CA GLU A 52 -20.32 24.07 15.41
C GLU A 52 -19.01 24.51 16.09
N THR A 53 -18.24 23.55 16.59
CA THR A 53 -16.82 23.79 16.85
C THR A 53 -16.15 23.96 15.48
N PRO A 54 -15.24 24.94 15.29
CA PRO A 54 -14.53 25.08 14.03
C PRO A 54 -13.91 23.73 13.69
N ALA A 55 -14.24 23.18 12.51
CA ALA A 55 -13.89 21.82 12.12
C ALA A 55 -12.36 21.65 12.14
N VAL A 56 -11.82 21.22 13.27
CA VAL A 56 -10.40 20.96 13.43
C VAL A 56 -10.02 19.86 12.44
N ALA A 57 -8.94 20.08 11.68
CA ALA A 57 -8.53 19.15 10.65
C ALA A 57 -8.36 17.73 11.22
N ARG A 58 -8.93 16.73 10.53
CA ARG A 58 -9.09 15.36 11.05
C ARG A 58 -7.78 14.65 11.39
N TRP A 59 -6.68 15.11 10.80
CA TRP A 59 -5.35 14.59 11.05
C TRP A 59 -4.74 15.10 12.36
N LYS A 60 -5.20 16.25 12.88
CA LYS A 60 -4.61 16.96 14.03
C LYS A 60 -5.06 16.34 15.35
N GLU A 61 -6.36 16.09 15.49
CA GLU A 61 -6.94 15.53 16.72
C GLU A 61 -7.70 14.23 16.48
N THR A 62 -7.64 13.35 17.47
CA THR A 62 -8.43 12.12 17.53
C THR A 62 -9.82 12.41 18.10
N PRO A 63 -10.92 11.91 17.50
CA PRO A 63 -12.26 12.15 18.00
C PRO A 63 -12.40 11.77 19.48
N PRO A 64 -12.99 12.64 20.34
CA PRO A 64 -13.02 12.43 21.79
C PRO A 64 -13.79 11.16 22.18
N ALA A 65 -14.84 10.80 21.44
CA ALA A 65 -15.62 9.58 21.67
C ALA A 65 -14.81 8.29 21.48
N MET A 66 -13.69 8.35 20.76
CA MET A 66 -12.79 7.21 20.54
C MET A 66 -11.65 7.15 21.56
N LYS A 67 -11.46 8.20 22.39
CA LYS A 67 -10.42 8.23 23.42
C LYS A 67 -10.87 7.37 24.61
N ALA A 68 -9.98 6.48 25.07
CA ALA A 68 -10.23 5.74 26.30
C ALA A 68 -9.96 6.66 27.50
N PRO A 69 -10.73 6.58 28.59
CA PRO A 69 -10.53 7.42 29.77
C PRO A 69 -9.20 7.13 30.47
N VAL A 70 -8.75 5.87 30.45
CA VAL A 70 -7.49 5.42 31.04
C VAL A 70 -6.80 4.42 30.11
N ARG A 71 -5.46 4.41 30.10
CA ARG A 71 -4.67 3.43 29.36
C ARG A 71 -4.75 2.06 30.05
N LEU A 72 -5.20 1.04 29.34
CA LEU A 72 -5.30 -0.33 29.87
C LEU A 72 -4.01 -1.15 29.71
N ARG A 73 -3.12 -0.75 28.81
CA ARG A 73 -1.89 -1.48 28.46
C ARG A 73 -0.70 -0.53 28.38
N GLY A 74 0.47 -1.03 28.76
CA GLY A 74 1.72 -0.27 28.80
C GLY A 74 1.95 0.40 30.14
N ASN A 75 3.22 0.64 30.47
CA ASN A 75 3.58 1.41 31.66
C ASN A 75 3.31 2.90 31.39
N PRO A 76 2.57 3.63 32.26
CA PRO A 76 2.36 5.07 32.13
C PRO A 76 3.68 5.86 31.98
N ASP A 77 4.76 5.36 32.56
CA ASP A 77 6.08 6.02 32.54
C ASP A 77 6.81 5.88 31.20
N THR A 78 6.32 5.01 30.30
CA THR A 78 6.95 4.85 28.99
C THR A 78 6.59 6.05 28.11
N PRO A 79 7.57 6.86 27.65
CA PRO A 79 7.29 8.05 26.87
C PRO A 79 6.63 7.69 25.54
N GLU A 80 5.88 8.60 24.93
CA GLU A 80 5.34 8.36 23.59
C GLU A 80 6.46 8.40 22.54
N TYR A 81 6.28 7.66 21.44
CA TYR A 81 7.21 7.76 20.32
C TYR A 81 7.04 9.14 19.66
N PRO A 82 8.12 9.92 19.43
CA PRO A 82 8.01 11.25 18.86
C PRO A 82 7.49 11.15 17.42
N VAL A 83 6.44 11.92 17.11
CA VAL A 83 5.81 11.95 15.79
C VAL A 83 5.67 13.39 15.32
N ASN A 84 5.90 13.62 14.02
CA ASN A 84 5.80 14.94 13.42
C ASN A 84 4.36 15.51 13.47
N SER A 85 4.24 16.74 13.94
CA SER A 85 3.00 17.52 13.95
C SER A 85 3.04 18.74 13.01
N ASP A 86 4.22 19.10 12.50
CA ASP A 86 4.43 20.34 11.77
C ASP A 86 4.12 20.19 10.26
N PRO A 87 3.20 21.01 9.70
CA PRO A 87 2.84 20.94 8.28
C PRO A 87 3.97 21.43 7.37
N ASN A 88 4.86 22.28 7.86
CA ASN A 88 5.97 22.81 7.08
C ASN A 88 6.99 21.71 6.71
N ILE A 89 7.29 20.82 7.65
CA ILE A 89 8.19 19.67 7.43
C ILE A 89 7.58 18.73 6.39
N LEU A 90 6.26 18.50 6.47
CA LEU A 90 5.52 17.71 5.49
C LEU A 90 5.58 18.33 4.09
N ASN A 91 5.33 19.63 3.96
CA ASN A 91 5.38 20.32 2.68
C ASN A 91 6.78 20.24 2.05
N GLN A 92 7.84 20.40 2.84
CA GLN A 92 9.21 20.23 2.35
C GLN A 92 9.47 18.81 1.83
N PHE A 93 8.91 17.77 2.47
CA PHE A 93 9.00 16.40 1.95
C PHE A 93 8.35 16.27 0.57
N TYR A 94 7.13 16.80 0.37
CA TYR A 94 6.48 16.75 -0.94
C TYR A 94 7.24 17.50 -2.02
N ILE A 95 7.85 18.63 -1.70
CA ILE A 95 8.68 19.39 -2.64
C ILE A 95 9.93 18.58 -3.03
N ARG A 96 10.57 17.90 -2.08
CA ARG A 96 11.75 17.04 -2.36
C ARG A 96 11.40 15.85 -3.24
N MET A 97 10.24 15.24 -3.00
CA MET A 97 9.84 14.01 -3.70
C MET A 97 9.20 14.29 -5.06
N LEU A 98 8.26 15.24 -5.15
CA LEU A 98 7.48 15.52 -6.36
C LEU A 98 8.05 16.70 -7.18
N GLY A 99 9.05 17.41 -6.66
CA GLY A 99 9.65 18.57 -7.30
C GLY A 99 8.94 19.91 -6.99
N PRO A 100 9.25 20.97 -7.75
CA PRO A 100 8.72 22.30 -7.49
C PRO A 100 7.18 22.33 -7.63
N GLY A 101 6.49 22.80 -6.59
CA GLY A 101 5.02 22.81 -6.54
C GLY A 101 4.37 21.50 -6.10
N GLY A 102 5.17 20.51 -5.68
CA GLY A 102 4.67 19.24 -5.13
C GLY A 102 3.77 19.40 -3.89
N ASP A 103 3.97 20.47 -3.12
CA ASP A 103 3.12 20.83 -1.99
C ASP A 103 1.69 21.22 -2.42
N LYS A 104 1.47 21.70 -3.63
CA LYS A 104 0.12 22.07 -4.11
C LYS A 104 -0.59 20.95 -4.84
N MET A 105 0.08 19.82 -5.05
CA MET A 105 -0.50 18.68 -5.75
C MET A 105 -1.58 17.96 -4.94
N LEU A 106 -1.46 17.93 -3.61
CA LEU A 106 -2.40 17.23 -2.75
C LEU A 106 -3.06 18.17 -1.76
N THR A 107 -4.31 17.90 -1.42
CA THR A 107 -4.98 18.56 -0.29
C THR A 107 -4.27 18.25 1.04
N GLU A 108 -4.33 19.18 2.00
CA GLU A 108 -3.59 19.04 3.27
C GLU A 108 -3.97 17.77 4.04
N GLU A 109 -5.27 17.42 4.07
CA GLU A 109 -5.73 16.21 4.74
C GLU A 109 -5.16 14.94 4.09
N VAL A 110 -5.17 14.89 2.75
CA VAL A 110 -4.66 13.73 2.00
C VAL A 110 -3.15 13.61 2.16
N LYS A 111 -2.41 14.72 2.22
CA LYS A 111 -0.98 14.67 2.53
C LYS A 111 -0.71 13.93 3.84
N TRP A 112 -1.39 14.33 4.92
CA TRP A 112 -1.24 13.67 6.21
C TRP A 112 -1.70 12.22 6.18
N GLN A 113 -2.79 11.92 5.47
CA GLN A 113 -3.28 10.55 5.34
C GLN A 113 -2.25 9.63 4.67
N THR A 114 -1.56 10.09 3.61
CA THR A 114 -0.57 9.25 2.90
C THR A 114 0.68 8.93 3.74
N VAL A 115 1.05 9.82 4.65
CA VAL A 115 2.23 9.68 5.52
C VAL A 115 1.88 9.01 6.87
N THR A 116 0.59 8.80 7.15
CA THR A 116 0.14 8.14 8.38
C THR A 116 -0.05 6.64 8.18
N HIS A 117 0.67 5.84 8.97
CA HIS A 117 0.57 4.39 8.99
C HIS A 117 -0.51 3.90 9.98
N LYS A 118 -1.05 2.71 9.75
CA LYS A 118 -2.10 2.09 10.56
C LYS A 118 -1.73 1.87 12.04
N SER A 119 -0.44 1.72 12.34
CA SER A 119 0.02 1.58 13.73
C SER A 119 -0.08 2.89 14.54
N PHE A 120 -0.22 4.04 13.88
CA PHE A 120 -0.40 5.32 14.54
C PHE A 120 -1.82 5.45 15.11
N ASP A 121 -1.93 5.83 16.38
CA ASP A 121 -3.19 6.04 17.09
C ASP A 121 -4.21 4.90 16.88
N GLN A 122 -3.72 3.66 16.79
CA GLN A 122 -4.53 2.46 16.51
C GLN A 122 -5.42 2.55 15.25
N GLY A 123 -5.00 3.36 14.27
CA GLY A 123 -5.75 3.58 13.03
C GLY A 123 -7.05 4.37 13.22
N ARG A 124 -7.22 5.11 14.33
CA ARG A 124 -8.38 5.98 14.58
C ARG A 124 -8.43 7.16 13.61
N ARG A 125 -7.25 7.64 13.19
CA ARG A 125 -7.11 8.65 12.14
C ARG A 125 -6.98 7.99 10.77
N GLY A 126 -7.20 8.77 9.71
CA GLY A 126 -7.01 8.29 8.34
C GLY A 126 -5.59 7.78 8.12
N PHE A 127 -5.47 6.55 7.61
CA PHE A 127 -4.20 5.89 7.33
C PHE A 127 -4.10 5.48 5.86
N ASN A 128 -2.88 5.15 5.44
CA ASN A 128 -2.48 5.08 4.04
C ASN A 128 -2.67 3.72 3.35
N GLU A 129 -3.22 2.70 4.01
CA GLU A 129 -3.25 1.31 3.52
C GLU A 129 -3.94 1.18 2.14
N ARG A 130 -5.12 1.78 1.95
CA ARG A 130 -5.84 1.70 0.67
C ARG A 130 -5.15 2.48 -0.45
N LEU A 131 -4.61 3.66 -0.14
CA LEU A 131 -3.86 4.47 -1.10
C LEU A 131 -2.59 3.74 -1.55
N SER A 132 -1.90 3.10 -0.60
CA SER A 132 -0.70 2.31 -0.88
C SER A 132 -0.98 1.12 -1.79
N TYR A 133 -2.13 0.46 -1.61
CA TYR A 133 -2.53 -0.65 -2.46
C TYR A 133 -2.69 -0.20 -3.92
N LEU A 134 -3.39 0.92 -4.16
CA LEU A 134 -3.57 1.48 -5.50
C LEU A 134 -2.23 1.91 -6.11
N GLY A 135 -1.43 2.68 -5.36
CA GLY A 135 -0.14 3.15 -5.86
C GLY A 135 0.84 2.02 -6.16
N LYS A 136 0.81 0.92 -5.39
CA LYS A 136 1.60 -0.28 -5.68
C LYS A 136 1.26 -0.84 -7.05
N GLN A 137 -0.02 -0.92 -7.41
CA GLN A 137 -0.44 -1.42 -8.73
C GLN A 137 0.06 -0.51 -9.86
N ILE A 138 -0.05 0.82 -9.68
CA ILE A 138 0.43 1.81 -10.66
C ILE A 138 1.93 1.69 -10.89
N VAL A 139 2.73 1.68 -9.82
CA VAL A 139 4.18 1.56 -9.91
C VAL A 139 4.58 0.22 -10.53
N GLN A 140 3.92 -0.87 -10.15
CA GLN A 140 4.15 -2.19 -10.73
C GLN A 140 3.84 -2.23 -12.22
N LEU A 141 2.77 -1.57 -12.67
CA LEU A 141 2.44 -1.47 -14.09
C LEU A 141 3.47 -0.63 -14.84
N GLN A 142 3.81 0.56 -14.33
CA GLN A 142 4.79 1.44 -14.97
C GLN A 142 6.16 0.79 -15.08
N ALA A 143 6.60 0.06 -14.05
CA ALA A 143 7.84 -0.70 -14.11
C ALA A 143 7.80 -1.82 -15.16
N SER A 144 6.67 -2.53 -15.30
CA SER A 144 6.49 -3.52 -16.37
C SER A 144 6.56 -2.87 -17.76
N LEU A 145 5.95 -1.70 -17.94
CA LEU A 145 6.04 -0.95 -19.19
C LEU A 145 7.48 -0.50 -19.48
N SER A 146 8.19 0.04 -18.50
CA SER A 146 9.60 0.43 -18.66
C SER A 146 10.51 -0.77 -18.95
N LEU A 147 10.20 -1.95 -18.38
CA LEU A 147 10.92 -3.18 -18.72
C LEU A 147 10.70 -3.58 -20.18
N LEU A 148 9.47 -3.51 -20.69
CA LEU A 148 9.17 -3.79 -22.11
C LEU A 148 9.91 -2.81 -23.04
N GLU A 149 9.89 -1.52 -22.71
CA GLU A 149 10.59 -0.48 -23.48
C GLU A 149 12.11 -0.73 -23.50
N SER A 150 12.71 -1.10 -22.36
CA SER A 150 14.14 -1.42 -22.27
C SER A 150 14.53 -2.75 -22.93
N ALA A 151 13.67 -3.76 -22.86
CA ALA A 151 13.91 -5.10 -23.39
C ALA A 151 13.87 -5.16 -24.92
N SER A 152 13.18 -4.21 -25.56
CA SER A 152 13.27 -4.03 -27.02
C SER A 152 14.71 -3.77 -27.50
N VAL A 153 15.62 -3.33 -26.62
CA VAL A 153 17.02 -3.03 -26.93
C VAL A 153 17.96 -4.21 -26.62
N SER A 154 17.55 -5.11 -25.72
CA SER A 154 18.36 -6.25 -25.26
C SER A 154 17.65 -7.56 -25.63
N SER A 155 18.11 -8.22 -26.69
CA SER A 155 17.64 -9.57 -27.02
C SER A 155 17.95 -10.51 -25.85
N PRO A 156 16.95 -11.10 -25.16
CA PRO A 156 17.22 -12.07 -24.12
C PRO A 156 17.98 -13.26 -24.71
N LYS A 157 18.89 -13.85 -23.95
CA LYS A 157 19.52 -15.12 -24.32
C LYS A 157 18.40 -16.14 -24.54
N LYS A 158 18.21 -16.55 -25.80
CA LYS A 158 17.21 -17.55 -26.20
C LYS A 158 17.50 -18.82 -25.38
N LEU A 159 16.65 -19.12 -24.40
CA LEU A 159 16.75 -20.37 -23.66
C LEU A 159 16.44 -21.48 -24.67
N GLU A 160 17.33 -22.47 -24.76
CA GLU A 160 17.11 -23.61 -25.62
C GLU A 160 15.94 -24.43 -25.07
N ASP A 161 14.89 -24.60 -25.89
CA ASP A 161 13.74 -25.41 -25.50
C ASP A 161 14.17 -26.88 -25.42
N PRO A 162 13.88 -27.60 -24.32
CA PRO A 162 14.22 -29.02 -24.16
C PRO A 162 13.66 -29.94 -25.26
N TYR A 163 12.60 -29.50 -25.96
CA TYR A 163 11.94 -30.25 -27.03
C TYR A 163 12.31 -29.74 -28.43
N GLY A 164 13.27 -28.83 -28.55
CA GLY A 164 13.74 -28.30 -29.83
C GLY A 164 12.69 -27.51 -30.62
N ARG A 165 11.65 -27.00 -29.96
CA ARG A 165 10.61 -26.21 -30.62
C ARG A 165 11.11 -24.79 -30.87
N THR A 166 10.73 -24.23 -32.01
CA THR A 166 10.97 -22.82 -32.32
C THR A 166 9.81 -21.97 -31.76
N PRO A 167 10.09 -20.92 -30.97
CA PRO A 167 9.04 -20.03 -30.49
C PRO A 167 8.46 -19.21 -31.64
N PHE A 168 7.19 -18.84 -31.53
CA PHE A 168 6.53 -17.96 -32.51
C PHE A 168 7.10 -16.54 -32.41
N GLU A 169 7.69 -16.06 -33.50
CA GLU A 169 8.30 -14.72 -33.56
C GLU A 169 7.30 -13.72 -34.13
N HIS A 170 6.94 -12.70 -33.33
CA HIS A 170 6.06 -11.62 -33.75
C HIS A 170 6.52 -10.29 -33.12
N PRO A 171 6.47 -9.15 -33.83
CA PRO A 171 6.94 -7.87 -33.30
C PRO A 171 6.29 -7.48 -31.96
N ALA A 172 4.98 -7.72 -31.80
CA ALA A 172 4.27 -7.45 -30.55
C ALA A 172 4.65 -8.39 -29.38
N LEU A 173 5.32 -9.51 -29.67
CA LEU A 173 5.79 -10.45 -28.65
C LEU A 173 7.23 -10.16 -28.18
N GLN A 174 7.92 -9.22 -28.83
CA GLN A 174 9.28 -8.85 -28.47
C GLN A 174 9.31 -8.20 -27.08
N GLY A 175 10.26 -8.62 -26.24
CA GLY A 175 10.49 -8.06 -24.91
C GLY A 175 9.60 -8.62 -23.80
N LEU A 176 8.57 -9.42 -24.08
CA LEU A 176 7.75 -10.07 -23.05
C LEU A 176 8.54 -11.02 -22.16
N ASP A 177 9.61 -11.63 -22.68
CA ASP A 177 10.50 -12.49 -21.89
C ASP A 177 11.19 -11.73 -20.75
N ALA A 178 11.31 -10.40 -20.84
CA ALA A 178 11.87 -9.59 -19.76
C ALA A 178 10.89 -9.35 -18.61
N LEU A 179 9.59 -9.58 -18.81
CA LEU A 179 8.53 -9.34 -17.81
C LEU A 179 8.43 -10.40 -16.71
N THR A 180 9.44 -11.24 -16.52
CA THR A 180 9.41 -12.24 -15.44
C THR A 180 9.26 -11.57 -14.07
N GLN A 181 8.55 -12.26 -13.18
CA GLN A 181 8.32 -11.78 -11.81
C GLN A 181 9.64 -11.52 -11.07
N ASP A 182 10.67 -12.30 -11.36
CA ASP A 182 12.00 -12.15 -10.77
C ASP A 182 12.68 -10.86 -11.22
N ASN A 183 12.62 -10.53 -12.51
CA ASN A 183 13.13 -9.26 -13.03
C ASN A 183 12.41 -8.07 -12.39
N LYS A 184 11.09 -8.18 -12.25
CA LYS A 184 10.26 -7.15 -11.61
C LYS A 184 10.62 -6.97 -10.14
N ASN A 185 10.72 -8.06 -9.38
CA ASN A 185 11.09 -8.03 -7.97
C ASN A 185 12.51 -7.50 -7.79
N MET A 186 13.48 -7.96 -8.59
CA MET A 186 14.88 -7.52 -8.53
C MET A 186 15.03 -5.99 -8.70
N ARG A 187 14.19 -5.40 -9.56
CA ARG A 187 14.18 -3.96 -9.82
C ARG A 187 13.37 -3.19 -8.78
N ILE A 188 12.19 -3.67 -8.40
CA ILE A 188 11.27 -3.05 -7.41
C ILE A 188 11.38 -3.78 -6.06
N ASN A 189 12.59 -3.86 -5.53
CA ASN A 189 12.82 -4.49 -4.23
C ASN A 189 12.41 -3.54 -3.09
N ARG A 190 11.84 -4.09 -2.01
CA ARG A 190 11.44 -3.33 -0.82
C ARG A 190 12.60 -2.53 -0.23
N THR A 191 13.79 -3.13 -0.14
CA THR A 191 14.99 -2.47 0.39
C THR A 191 15.42 -1.27 -0.46
N LYS A 192 15.32 -1.37 -1.79
CA LYS A 192 15.61 -0.25 -2.70
C LYS A 192 14.63 0.90 -2.53
N LEU A 193 13.34 0.58 -2.41
CA LEU A 193 12.30 1.59 -2.16
C LEU A 193 12.43 2.23 -0.78
N ALA A 194 12.76 1.45 0.25
CA ALA A 194 13.05 1.97 1.58
C ALA A 194 14.26 2.92 1.56
N GLY A 195 15.33 2.55 0.86
CA GLY A 195 16.50 3.42 0.66
C GLY A 195 16.15 4.73 -0.07
N LEU A 196 15.32 4.66 -1.10
CA LEU A 196 14.80 5.84 -1.81
C LEU A 196 13.92 6.72 -0.89
N ALA A 197 13.08 6.13 -0.05
CA ALA A 197 12.31 6.86 0.97
C ALA A 197 13.22 7.59 1.97
N GLN A 198 14.33 6.96 2.37
CA GLN A 198 15.32 7.57 3.25
C GLN A 198 16.03 8.73 2.56
N GLN A 199 16.34 8.63 1.27
CA GLN A 199 16.90 9.74 0.48
C GLN A 199 15.96 10.96 0.47
N TYR A 200 14.65 10.75 0.40
CA TYR A 200 13.65 11.82 0.52
C TYR A 200 13.41 12.30 1.96
N LYS A 201 14.08 11.69 2.95
CA LYS A 201 13.90 11.92 4.39
C LYS A 201 12.45 11.70 4.85
N LEU A 202 11.79 10.68 4.30
CA LEU A 202 10.42 10.32 4.67
C LEU A 202 10.31 9.87 6.14
N GLN A 203 11.39 9.30 6.70
CA GLN A 203 11.43 8.83 8.09
C GLN A 203 11.11 9.94 9.10
N ASP A 204 11.51 11.19 8.82
CA ASP A 204 11.31 12.33 9.72
C ASP A 204 9.84 12.80 9.76
N VAL A 205 9.08 12.48 8.70
CA VAL A 205 7.71 12.97 8.51
C VAL A 205 6.67 11.88 8.83
N LEU A 206 7.08 10.62 8.72
CA LEU A 206 6.24 9.44 8.88
C LEU A 206 5.56 9.38 10.25
N ARG A 207 4.24 9.23 10.26
CA ARG A 207 3.47 9.02 11.50
C ARG A 207 3.22 7.53 11.70
N TRP A 208 3.97 6.93 12.60
CA TRP A 208 3.85 5.51 12.92
C TRP A 208 4.32 5.24 14.35
N VAL A 209 4.02 4.05 14.85
CA VAL A 209 4.54 3.56 16.13
C VAL A 209 5.34 2.29 15.86
N PRO A 210 6.67 2.27 16.15
CA PRO A 210 7.50 1.07 15.99
C PRO A 210 7.20 0.04 17.08
N ARG A 211 7.43 -1.24 16.77
CA ARG A 211 7.31 -2.32 17.75
C ARG A 211 8.44 -2.27 18.80
N TYR A 212 9.67 -2.07 18.32
CA TYR A 212 10.89 -1.93 19.10
C TYR A 212 11.48 -0.55 18.86
N ARG A 213 11.65 0.24 19.92
CA ARG A 213 12.12 1.63 19.79
C ARG A 213 13.63 1.73 19.54
N ASN A 214 14.36 0.75 20.06
CA ASN A 214 15.81 0.67 19.95
C ASN A 214 16.24 0.10 18.60
N ASP A 215 15.36 -0.70 17.96
CA ASP A 215 15.59 -1.28 16.65
C ASP A 215 14.41 -1.03 15.71
N LEU A 216 14.56 0.01 14.88
CA LEU A 216 13.55 0.39 13.89
C LEU A 216 13.52 -0.56 12.69
N ALA A 217 14.64 -1.22 12.38
CA ALA A 217 14.72 -2.14 11.24
C ALA A 217 13.91 -3.40 11.53
N GLU A 218 14.10 -4.00 12.71
CA GLU A 218 13.30 -5.15 13.17
C GLU A 218 11.82 -4.80 13.36
N SER A 219 11.52 -3.53 13.63
CA SER A 219 10.16 -3.01 13.71
C SER A 219 9.43 -2.94 12.37
N GLY A 220 10.11 -3.21 11.26
CA GLY A 220 9.55 -3.20 9.92
C GLY A 220 9.52 -1.82 9.26
N LEU A 221 10.43 -0.92 9.63
CA LEU A 221 10.53 0.43 9.05
C LEU A 221 10.52 0.41 7.51
N GLU A 222 11.23 -0.52 6.88
CA GLU A 222 11.25 -0.65 5.41
C GLU A 222 9.86 -0.80 4.80
N VAL A 223 9.00 -1.59 5.44
CA VAL A 223 7.63 -1.85 4.97
C VAL A 223 6.82 -0.57 5.06
N VAL A 224 6.93 0.13 6.17
CA VAL A 224 6.17 1.36 6.42
C VAL A 224 6.59 2.47 5.47
N LEU A 225 7.91 2.64 5.23
CA LEU A 225 8.44 3.60 4.27
C LEU A 225 7.99 3.29 2.84
N THR A 226 8.10 2.03 2.43
CA THR A 226 7.67 1.58 1.11
C THR A 226 6.16 1.82 0.91
N GLN A 227 5.36 1.52 1.92
CA GLN A 227 3.91 1.72 1.91
C GLN A 227 3.55 3.21 1.76
N ALA A 228 4.28 4.09 2.43
CA ALA A 228 4.07 5.54 2.36
C ALA A 228 4.41 6.11 0.98
N ILE A 229 5.51 5.66 0.34
CA ILE A 229 5.82 6.05 -1.06
C ILE A 229 4.66 5.66 -1.99
N TYR A 230 4.21 4.40 -1.92
CA TYR A 230 3.10 3.96 -2.76
C TYR A 230 1.82 4.75 -2.46
N ALA A 231 1.57 5.09 -1.21
CA ALA A 231 0.39 5.86 -0.85
C ALA A 231 0.37 7.25 -1.49
N VAL A 232 1.51 7.92 -1.61
CA VAL A 232 1.56 9.22 -2.30
C VAL A 232 1.20 9.08 -3.78
N VAL A 233 1.75 8.10 -4.49
CA VAL A 233 1.39 7.85 -5.89
C VAL A 233 -0.10 7.52 -6.03
N GLY A 234 -0.64 6.70 -5.13
CA GLY A 234 -2.07 6.37 -5.10
C GLY A 234 -2.97 7.58 -4.84
N ALA A 235 -2.55 8.50 -3.96
CA ALA A 235 -3.27 9.75 -3.72
C ALA A 235 -3.25 10.68 -4.93
N VAL A 236 -2.10 10.84 -5.57
CA VAL A 236 -1.97 11.65 -6.80
C VAL A 236 -2.87 11.08 -7.91
N ALA A 237 -2.97 9.76 -8.03
CA ALA A 237 -3.84 9.12 -9.01
C ALA A 237 -5.32 9.45 -8.81
N LEU A 238 -5.77 9.56 -7.55
CA LEU A 238 -7.16 9.87 -7.23
C LEU A 238 -7.48 11.37 -7.31
N GLU A 239 -6.55 12.26 -6.95
CA GLU A 239 -6.79 13.71 -6.99
C GLU A 239 -6.51 14.35 -8.34
N LYS A 240 -5.48 13.89 -9.06
CA LYS A 240 -5.00 14.50 -10.32
C LYS A 240 -5.17 13.60 -11.55
N GLY A 241 -5.53 12.34 -11.34
CA GLY A 241 -5.77 11.36 -12.42
C GLY A 241 -4.54 10.52 -12.77
N GLY A 242 -4.79 9.50 -13.60
CA GLY A 242 -3.79 8.49 -13.94
C GLY A 242 -2.59 9.00 -14.74
N ALA A 243 -2.79 9.97 -15.63
CA ALA A 243 -1.72 10.51 -16.47
C ALA A 243 -0.60 11.16 -15.62
N VAL A 244 -0.98 12.04 -14.70
CA VAL A 244 -0.05 12.70 -13.77
C VAL A 244 0.58 11.68 -12.83
N ALA A 245 -0.19 10.72 -12.31
CA ALA A 245 0.34 9.67 -11.45
C ALA A 245 1.37 8.77 -12.15
N ASN A 246 1.19 8.49 -13.44
CA ASN A 246 2.14 7.73 -14.24
C ASN A 246 3.46 8.48 -14.40
N GLN A 247 3.40 9.78 -14.70
CA GLN A 247 4.58 10.65 -14.77
C GLN A 247 5.30 10.69 -13.41
N VAL A 248 4.57 10.94 -12.32
CA VAL A 248 5.12 10.94 -10.96
C VAL A 248 5.77 9.60 -10.63
N ALA A 249 5.13 8.46 -10.92
CA ALA A 249 5.71 7.14 -10.65
C ALA A 249 7.01 6.92 -11.41
N ARG A 250 7.07 7.36 -12.68
CA ARG A 250 8.26 7.28 -13.53
C ARG A 250 9.40 8.16 -13.00
N ASP A 251 9.12 9.43 -12.72
CA ASP A 251 10.15 10.42 -12.36
C ASP A 251 10.66 10.26 -10.93
N THR A 252 9.77 9.94 -9.99
CA THR A 252 10.08 9.92 -8.55
C THR A 252 10.50 8.54 -8.05
N ILE A 253 10.13 7.45 -8.73
CA ILE A 253 10.44 6.09 -8.30
C ILE A 253 11.31 5.37 -9.33
N LEU A 254 10.87 5.26 -10.58
CA LEU A 254 11.57 4.42 -11.56
C LEU A 254 12.91 5.01 -12.01
N LYS A 255 12.96 6.32 -12.27
CA LYS A 255 14.18 7.01 -12.70
C LYS A 255 15.29 6.95 -11.63
N PRO A 256 15.05 7.23 -10.34
CA PRO A 256 16.08 7.06 -9.30
C PRO A 256 16.51 5.61 -9.08
N LEU A 257 15.65 4.63 -9.42
CA LEU A 257 15.98 3.21 -9.36
C LEU A 257 16.76 2.69 -10.59
N GLY A 258 17.05 3.57 -11.55
CA GLY A 258 17.84 3.25 -12.74
C GLY A 258 17.06 2.50 -13.82
N PHE A 259 15.76 2.78 -13.95
CA PHE A 259 15.01 2.40 -15.15
C PHE A 259 15.28 3.41 -16.26
N ASP A 260 15.52 2.92 -17.48
CA ASP A 260 15.54 3.74 -18.69
C ASP A 260 14.10 4.10 -19.05
N VAL A 261 13.58 5.13 -18.37
CA VAL A 261 12.25 5.65 -18.65
C VAL A 261 12.33 6.38 -19.98
N GLY A 262 11.75 5.79 -21.04
CA GLY A 262 11.46 6.53 -22.26
C GLY A 262 10.56 7.72 -21.89
N MET A 263 10.96 8.93 -22.30
CA MET A 263 10.11 10.12 -22.18
C MET A 263 8.72 9.79 -22.70
N PRO A 264 7.64 10.27 -22.06
CA PRO A 264 6.30 10.10 -22.61
C PRO A 264 6.32 10.60 -24.05
N ARG A 265 5.82 9.78 -24.99
CA ARG A 265 5.49 10.22 -26.33
C ARG A 265 4.31 11.20 -26.23
N GLU A 266 4.58 12.40 -25.75
CA GLU A 266 3.72 13.53 -26.07
C GLU A 266 3.89 13.80 -27.57
N THR A 267 2.77 14.06 -28.24
CA THR A 267 2.57 14.17 -29.71
C THR A 267 2.47 12.85 -30.49
N LEU A 268 1.29 12.25 -30.46
CA LEU A 268 0.48 12.00 -31.66
C LEU A 268 -0.96 12.48 -31.40
#